data_AF-A0A564Y1Q1-F1
#
_entry.id   AF-A0A564Y1Q1-F1
#
_cell.length_a   1.000
_cell.length_b   1.000
_cell.length_c   1.000
_cell.angle_alpha   90.00
_cell.angle_beta   90.00
_cell.angle_gamma   90.00
#
_symmetry.space_group_name_H-M   'P 1'
#
loop_
_entity.id
_entity.type
_entity.pdbx_description
1 polymer ?
#
loop_
_entity_poly.entity_id
_entity_poly.type
_entity_poly.pdbx_seq_one_letter_code
_entity_poly.pdbx_strand_id
1 'polypeptide(L)'
;PDEIGLAETASHSNETVSNVLAQNTSEAIQTAALRTQHMNSQTDRPWSHINLNLDGLILGILSLILVDSYSKCFEIIPIKSVTTGTVITETVRYWLLAYQQLLCPGMSSMIPVCLIFTLHIRSWMSKSVTV
;
A
#
# COMPACT_ATOMS: atom_id res chain seq x y z
N PRO A 1 64.04 -42.30 18.61
CA PRO A 1 64.33 -41.02 17.94
C PRO A 1 63.08 -40.58 17.17
N ASP A 2 62.53 -39.49 17.65
CA ASP A 2 61.17 -39.03 17.49
C ASP A 2 60.92 -38.36 16.13
N GLU A 3 59.76 -38.61 15.52
CA GLU A 3 59.22 -37.70 14.51
C GLU A 3 57.70 -37.65 14.65
N ILE A 4 57.25 -36.67 15.43
CA ILE A 4 55.84 -36.35 15.68
C ILE A 4 55.38 -35.48 14.53
N GLY A 5 54.60 -36.06 13.62
CA GLY A 5 53.89 -35.34 12.56
C GLY A 5 52.71 -34.57 13.15
N LEU A 6 52.91 -33.27 13.38
CA LEU A 6 51.90 -32.32 13.83
C LEU A 6 51.02 -31.92 12.64
N ALA A 7 49.77 -32.39 12.61
CA ALA A 7 48.78 -31.99 11.61
C ALA A 7 48.22 -30.60 11.97
N GLU A 8 48.52 -29.61 11.14
CA GLU A 8 47.97 -28.27 11.20
C GLU A 8 46.58 -28.24 10.55
N THR A 9 45.52 -28.16 11.35
CA THR A 9 44.16 -27.94 10.88
C THR A 9 43.88 -26.44 10.75
N ALA A 10 43.83 -25.96 9.51
CA ALA A 10 43.41 -24.61 9.19
C ALA A 10 41.95 -24.37 9.59
N SER A 11 41.73 -23.43 10.51
CA SER A 11 40.42 -22.91 10.89
C SER A 11 39.92 -21.97 9.79
N HIS A 12 38.94 -22.44 9.01
CA HIS A 12 38.28 -21.65 7.98
C HIS A 12 36.80 -21.44 8.35
N SER A 13 36.35 -20.21 8.12
CA SER A 13 34.97 -19.69 8.15
C SER A 13 34.33 -19.45 9.52
N ASN A 14 34.05 -18.17 9.81
CA ASN A 14 32.95 -17.75 10.70
C ASN A 14 32.53 -16.28 10.49
N GLU A 15 33.24 -15.48 9.68
CA GLU A 15 32.95 -14.05 9.55
C GLU A 15 31.77 -13.74 8.58
N THR A 16 31.43 -14.63 7.66
CA THR A 16 30.42 -14.37 6.62
C THR A 16 28.97 -14.51 7.11
N VAL A 17 28.71 -15.25 8.19
CA VAL A 17 27.34 -15.52 8.67
C VAL A 17 26.76 -14.33 9.45
N SER A 18 27.60 -13.51 10.09
CA SER A 18 27.14 -12.41 10.94
C SER A 18 26.61 -11.21 10.16
N ASN A 19 27.10 -10.96 8.95
CA ASN A 19 26.67 -9.81 8.15
C ASN A 19 25.30 -10.01 7.46
N VAL A 20 24.96 -11.26 7.12
CA VAL A 20 23.65 -11.58 6.49
C VAL A 20 22.50 -11.44 7.48
N LEU A 21 22.73 -11.71 8.77
CA LEU A 21 21.70 -11.61 9.81
C LEU A 21 21.34 -10.15 10.14
N ALA A 22 22.32 -9.23 10.10
CA ALA A 22 22.11 -7.82 10.39
C ALA A 22 21.27 -7.10 9.31
N GLN A 23 21.47 -7.44 8.02
CA GLN A 23 20.70 -6.84 6.92
C GLN A 23 19.22 -7.25 6.94
N ASN A 24 18.92 -8.52 7.20
CA ASN A 24 17.52 -9.00 7.24
C ASN A 24 16.70 -8.41 8.39
N THR A 25 17.35 -8.06 9.50
CA THR A 25 16.65 -7.48 10.66
C THR A 25 16.29 -6.01 10.41
N SER A 26 17.11 -5.27 9.67
CA SER A 26 16.88 -3.88 9.28
C SER A 26 15.66 -3.70 8.36
N GLU A 27 15.49 -4.58 7.38
CA GLU A 27 14.37 -4.51 6.43
C GLU A 27 13.03 -4.86 7.08
N ALA A 28 13.01 -5.85 7.97
CA ALA A 28 11.80 -6.21 8.73
C ALA A 28 11.34 -5.06 9.64
N ILE A 29 12.27 -4.36 10.29
CA ILE A 29 11.97 -3.22 11.17
C ILE A 29 11.46 -2.01 10.35
N GLN A 30 12.06 -1.70 9.19
CA GLN A 30 11.55 -0.64 8.31
C GLN A 30 10.17 -0.97 7.75
N THR A 31 9.93 -2.23 7.36
CA THR A 31 8.64 -2.67 6.84
C THR A 31 7.55 -2.58 7.91
N ALA A 32 7.86 -2.94 9.15
CA ALA A 32 6.94 -2.81 10.28
C ALA A 32 6.67 -1.33 10.64
N ALA A 33 7.72 -0.49 10.66
CA ALA A 33 7.59 0.95 10.95
C ALA A 33 6.76 1.69 9.88
N LEU A 34 6.98 1.39 8.60
CA LEU A 34 6.20 1.94 7.48
C LEU A 34 4.71 1.56 7.58
N ARG A 35 4.42 0.30 7.94
CA ARG A 35 3.04 -0.17 8.15
C ARG A 35 2.33 0.58 9.29
N THR A 36 3.08 0.95 10.32
CA THR A 36 2.50 1.58 11.53
C THR A 36 2.27 3.08 11.34
N GLN A 37 3.12 3.79 10.59
CA GLN A 37 2.92 5.21 10.31
C GLN A 37 1.70 5.48 9.39
N HIS A 38 1.35 4.54 8.51
CA HIS A 38 0.20 4.68 7.61
C HIS A 38 -1.17 4.56 8.30
N MET A 39 -1.23 4.06 9.54
CA MET A 39 -2.49 3.79 10.25
C MET A 39 -3.03 5.00 11.04
N ASN A 40 -2.20 6.02 11.32
CA ASN A 40 -2.50 7.04 12.34
C ASN A 40 -2.67 8.48 11.85
N SER A 41 -2.72 8.76 10.55
CA SER A 41 -3.24 10.05 10.10
C SER A 41 -4.77 10.02 10.18
N GLN A 42 -5.32 10.42 11.33
CA GLN A 42 -6.71 10.87 11.39
C GLN A 42 -6.80 12.14 10.55
N THR A 43 -7.28 11.99 9.33
CA THR A 43 -7.59 13.09 8.43
C THR A 43 -8.95 13.63 8.83
N ASP A 44 -9.08 14.94 9.09
CA ASP A 44 -10.35 15.58 9.49
C ASP A 44 -11.34 15.75 8.32
N ARG A 45 -10.93 15.35 7.11
CA ARG A 45 -11.72 15.54 5.90
C ARG A 45 -12.10 14.19 5.29
N PRO A 46 -13.42 13.92 5.10
CA PRO A 46 -13.86 12.71 4.43
C PRO A 46 -13.24 12.63 3.04
N TRP A 47 -12.80 11.42 2.66
CA TRP A 47 -12.24 11.14 1.34
C TRP A 47 -10.92 11.85 1.02
N SER A 48 -10.29 12.53 1.97
CA SER A 48 -9.01 13.21 1.70
C SER A 48 -7.83 12.24 1.56
N HIS A 49 -7.95 11.05 2.15
CA HIS A 49 -6.92 10.02 2.10
C HIS A 49 -7.59 8.65 1.99
N ILE A 50 -7.30 7.93 0.90
CA ILE A 50 -7.75 6.55 0.69
C ILE A 50 -6.52 5.66 0.74
N ASN A 51 -6.58 4.66 1.61
CA ASN A 51 -5.58 3.64 1.70
C ASN A 51 -5.94 2.52 0.72
N LEU A 52 -5.05 2.27 -0.23
CA LEU A 52 -5.14 1.14 -1.14
C LEU A 52 -4.25 0.01 -0.61
N ASN A 53 -4.83 -1.16 -0.38
CA ASN A 53 -4.09 -2.35 -0.05
C ASN A 53 -4.45 -3.48 -1.01
N LEU A 54 -3.45 -4.20 -1.48
CA LEU A 54 -3.65 -5.45 -2.21
C LEU A 54 -3.55 -6.56 -1.20
N ASP A 55 -4.67 -7.24 -0.96
CA ASP A 55 -4.62 -8.40 -0.09
C ASP A 55 -4.29 -9.65 -0.88
N GLY A 56 -3.82 -10.67 -0.17
CA GLY A 56 -3.65 -12.00 -0.73
C GLY A 56 -4.95 -12.55 -1.31
N LEU A 57 -4.88 -13.72 -1.96
CA LEU A 57 -6.07 -14.36 -2.53
C LEU A 57 -7.13 -14.63 -1.43
N ILE A 58 -8.19 -13.84 -1.39
CA ILE A 58 -9.36 -14.11 -0.55
C ILE A 58 -10.21 -15.13 -1.31
N LEU A 59 -10.31 -16.36 -0.79
CA LEU A 59 -11.00 -17.48 -1.45
C LEU A 59 -10.50 -17.76 -2.88
N GLY A 60 -9.21 -17.54 -3.15
CA GLY A 60 -8.64 -17.74 -4.49
C GLY A 60 -8.84 -16.56 -5.45
N ILE A 61 -9.36 -15.42 -4.98
CA ILE A 61 -9.61 -14.22 -5.78
C ILE A 61 -8.70 -13.08 -5.31
N LEU A 62 -7.96 -12.47 -6.25
CA LEU A 62 -7.19 -11.26 -5.96
C LEU A 62 -8.15 -10.12 -5.64
N SER A 63 -7.90 -9.40 -4.56
CA SER A 63 -8.80 -8.35 -4.08
C SER A 63 -8.02 -7.07 -3.80
N LEU A 64 -8.57 -5.95 -4.27
CA LEU A 64 -8.14 -4.61 -3.92
C LEU A 64 -9.01 -4.12 -2.77
N ILE A 65 -8.40 -3.80 -1.64
CA ILE A 65 -9.07 -3.23 -0.48
C ILE A 65 -8.84 -1.72 -0.52
N LEU A 66 -9.92 -0.96 -0.59
CA LEU A 66 -9.92 0.49 -0.46
C LEU A 66 -10.45 0.84 0.92
N VAL A 67 -9.73 1.66 1.68
CA VAL A 67 -10.18 2.13 3.00
C VAL A 67 -10.19 3.65 3.01
N ASP A 68 -11.33 4.26 3.25
CA ASP A 68 -11.40 5.69 3.55
C ASP A 68 -10.87 5.91 4.97
N SER A 69 -9.77 6.67 5.07
CA SER A 69 -9.09 6.96 6.33
C SER A 69 -9.98 7.70 7.34
N TYR A 70 -10.94 8.50 6.86
CA TYR A 70 -11.84 9.32 7.67
C TYR A 70 -12.95 8.46 8.29
N SER A 71 -13.76 7.81 7.45
CA SER A 71 -14.90 7.02 7.90
C SER A 71 -14.52 5.62 8.38
N LYS A 72 -13.30 5.17 8.09
CA LYS A 72 -12.86 3.77 8.24
C LYS A 72 -13.73 2.77 7.46
N CYS A 73 -14.56 3.26 6.53
CA CYS A 73 -15.28 2.41 5.60
C CYS A 73 -14.30 1.78 4.64
N PHE A 74 -14.47 0.48 4.38
CA PHE A 74 -13.69 -0.23 3.39
C PHE A 74 -14.57 -0.86 2.32
N GLU A 75 -14.07 -0.89 1.08
CA GLU A 75 -14.66 -1.63 -0.02
C GLU A 75 -13.65 -2.66 -0.54
N ILE A 76 -14.11 -3.87 -0.77
CA ILE A 76 -13.31 -4.96 -1.34
C ILE A 76 -13.72 -5.11 -2.79
N ILE A 77 -12.79 -4.85 -3.70
CA ILE A 77 -13.01 -4.95 -5.14
C ILE A 77 -12.25 -6.17 -5.67
N PRO A 78 -12.94 -7.21 -6.18
CA PRO A 78 -12.27 -8.33 -6.82
C PRO A 78 -11.62 -7.88 -8.12
N ILE A 79 -10.34 -8.23 -8.31
CA ILE A 79 -9.56 -7.89 -9.49
C ILE A 79 -9.03 -9.15 -10.16
N LYS A 80 -8.86 -9.11 -11.49
CA LYS A 80 -8.33 -10.25 -12.26
C LYS A 80 -6.81 -10.32 -12.24
N SER A 81 -6.14 -9.19 -12.09
CA SER A 81 -4.68 -9.08 -12.09
C SER A 81 -4.24 -7.83 -11.35
N VAL A 82 -3.04 -7.89 -10.76
CA VAL A 82 -2.41 -6.75 -10.09
C VAL A 82 -1.60 -5.96 -11.11
N THR A 83 -2.29 -5.24 -11.98
CA THR A 83 -1.64 -4.29 -12.90
C THR A 83 -1.97 -2.86 -12.49
N THR A 84 -1.04 -1.93 -12.76
CA THR A 84 -1.26 -0.50 -12.50
C THR A 84 -2.53 0.00 -13.18
N GLY A 85 -2.82 -0.45 -14.41
CA GLY A 85 -4.03 -0.10 -15.13
C GLY A 85 -5.31 -0.58 -14.44
N THR A 86 -5.32 -1.83 -13.95
CA THR A 86 -6.45 -2.38 -13.19
C THR A 86 -6.69 -1.61 -11.90
N VAL A 87 -5.64 -1.33 -11.12
CA VAL A 87 -5.75 -0.59 -9.86
C VAL A 87 -6.29 0.83 -10.09
N ILE A 88 -5.76 1.54 -11.10
CA ILE A 88 -6.26 2.88 -11.47
C ILE A 88 -7.73 2.82 -11.88
N THR A 89 -8.09 1.87 -12.74
CA THR A 89 -9.45 1.74 -13.28
C THR A 89 -10.46 1.48 -12.16
N GLU A 90 -10.18 0.52 -11.28
CA GLU A 90 -11.09 0.20 -10.18
C GLU A 90 -11.17 1.31 -9.14
N THR A 91 -10.06 1.98 -8.85
CA THR A 91 -10.06 3.15 -7.95
C THR A 91 -10.91 4.28 -8.52
N VAL A 92 -10.76 4.60 -9.81
CA VAL A 92 -11.57 5.64 -10.49
C VAL A 92 -13.05 5.24 -10.51
N ARG A 93 -13.36 3.96 -10.78
CA ARG A 93 -14.74 3.45 -10.75
C ARG A 93 -15.36 3.61 -9.36
N TYR A 94 -14.63 3.24 -8.31
CA TYR A 94 -15.06 3.43 -6.93
C TYR A 94 -15.38 4.90 -6.63
N TRP A 95 -14.47 5.82 -6.99
CA TRP A 95 -14.68 7.26 -6.82
C TRP A 95 -15.94 7.75 -7.53
N LEU A 96 -16.17 7.30 -8.77
CA LEU A 96 -17.35 7.69 -9.53
C LEU A 96 -18.65 7.22 -8.86
N LEU A 97 -18.66 6.00 -8.33
CA LEU A 97 -19.82 5.45 -7.61
C LEU A 97 -20.06 6.16 -6.27
N ALA A 98 -19.01 6.38 -5.48
CA ALA A 98 -19.09 7.14 -4.24
C ALA A 98 -19.63 8.56 -4.51
N TYR A 99 -19.15 9.19 -5.59
CA TYR A 99 -19.62 10.50 -6.02
C TYR A 99 -21.10 10.52 -6.44
N GLN A 100 -21.56 9.49 -7.16
CA GLN A 100 -22.97 9.36 -7.54
C GLN A 100 -23.88 9.20 -6.32
N GLN A 101 -23.46 8.42 -5.30
CA GLN A 101 -24.19 8.30 -4.04
C GLN A 101 -24.25 9.61 -3.27
N LEU A 102 -23.16 10.39 -3.26
CA LEU A 102 -23.10 11.74 -2.67
C LEU A 102 -24.01 12.75 -3.39
N LEU A 103 -24.24 12.57 -4.69
CA LEU A 103 -25.13 13.41 -5.48
C LEU A 103 -26.62 13.03 -5.37
N CYS A 104 -26.97 11.95 -4.65
CA CYS A 104 -28.36 11.63 -4.40
C CYS A 104 -29.02 12.76 -3.58
N PRO A 105 -30.19 13.29 -4.01
CA PRO A 105 -30.78 14.54 -3.51
C PRO A 105 -31.21 14.55 -2.02
N GLY A 106 -30.93 13.49 -1.26
CA GLY A 106 -31.11 13.44 0.19
C GLY A 106 -29.95 14.02 1.01
N MET A 107 -28.78 14.29 0.41
CA MET A 107 -27.56 14.77 1.12
C MET A 107 -27.17 16.20 0.71
N SER A 108 -28.15 17.11 0.67
CA SER A 108 -28.01 18.49 0.16
C SER A 108 -26.95 19.36 0.86
N SER A 109 -26.44 18.98 2.03
CA SER A 109 -25.44 19.78 2.76
C SER A 109 -23.97 19.60 2.31
N MET A 110 -23.64 18.65 1.42
CA MET A 110 -22.24 18.36 1.02
C MET A 110 -21.81 18.88 -0.37
N ILE A 111 -22.66 19.63 -1.07
CA ILE A 111 -22.45 20.10 -2.45
C ILE A 111 -21.11 20.85 -2.68
N PRO A 112 -20.61 21.73 -1.77
CA PRO A 112 -19.38 22.50 -2.05
C PRO A 112 -18.11 21.66 -2.11
N VAL A 113 -18.05 20.54 -1.39
CA VAL A 113 -16.85 19.70 -1.27
C VAL A 113 -16.65 18.86 -2.55
N CYS A 114 -17.74 18.45 -3.17
CA CYS A 114 -17.76 17.62 -4.38
C CYS A 114 -17.19 18.32 -5.63
N LEU A 115 -17.46 19.61 -5.81
CA LEU A 115 -16.99 20.36 -6.99
C LEU A 115 -15.47 20.61 -6.95
N ILE A 116 -14.91 20.89 -5.77
CA ILE A 116 -13.47 21.12 -5.60
C ILE A 116 -12.69 19.83 -5.89
N PHE A 117 -13.19 18.69 -5.43
CA PHE A 117 -12.53 17.40 -5.61
C PHE A 117 -12.52 16.97 -7.10
N THR A 118 -13.62 17.16 -7.81
CA THR A 118 -13.72 16.85 -9.25
C THR A 118 -12.77 17.70 -10.09
N LEU A 119 -12.64 18.99 -9.77
CA LEU A 119 -11.69 19.89 -10.43
C LEU A 119 -10.23 19.49 -10.13
N HIS A 120 -9.96 19.01 -8.92
CA HIS A 120 -8.61 18.58 -8.53
C HIS A 120 -8.19 17.29 -9.24
N ILE A 121 -9.06 16.28 -9.29
CA ILE A 121 -8.80 15.03 -10.03
C ILE A 121 -8.59 15.31 -11.52
N ARG A 122 -9.43 16.15 -12.13
CA ARG A 122 -9.29 16.52 -13.54
C ARG A 122 -7.98 17.26 -13.82
N SER A 123 -7.56 18.16 -12.92
CA SER A 123 -6.27 18.85 -13.02
C SER A 123 -5.09 17.88 -12.87
N TRP A 124 -5.19 16.92 -11.96
CA TRP A 124 -4.16 15.90 -11.75
C TRP A 124 -4.02 14.97 -12.95
N MET A 125 -5.13 14.41 -13.45
CA MET A 125 -5.11 13.57 -14.66
C MET A 125 -4.56 14.31 -15.88
N SER A 126 -4.85 15.60 -16.03
CA SER A 126 -4.32 16.41 -17.14
C SER A 126 -2.79 16.57 -17.10
N LYS A 127 -2.16 16.45 -15.92
CA LYS A 127 -0.71 16.56 -15.76
C LYS A 127 0.00 15.21 -15.92
N SER A 128 -0.68 14.12 -15.62
CA SER A 128 -0.10 12.76 -15.66
C SER A 128 -0.03 12.16 -17.07
N VAL A 129 -0.71 12.75 -18.06
CA VAL A 129 -0.76 12.25 -19.46
C VAL A 129 0.38 12.79 -20.33
N THR A 130 1.28 13.61 -19.78
CA THR A 130 2.36 14.28 -20.55
C THR A 130 3.74 13.63 -20.39
N VAL A 131 3.81 12.31 -20.18
CA VAL A 131 5.07 11.55 -20.09
C VAL A 131 5.12 10.48 -21.18
#